data_AF-A0A537HST7-F1
#
_entry.id   AF-A0A537HST7-F1
#
_cell.length_a   1.000
_cell.length_b   1.000
_cell.length_c   1.000
_cell.angle_alpha   90.00
_cell.angle_beta   90.00
_cell.angle_gamma   90.00
#
_symmetry.space_group_name_H-M   'P 1'
#
loop_
_entity.id
_entity.type
_entity.pdbx_description
1 polymer ?
#
loop_
_entity_poly.entity_id
_entity_poly.type
_entity_poly.pdbx_seq_one_letter_code
_entity_poly.pdbx_strand_id
1 'polypeptide(L)' 'MQATAAVTAALVLASCSSVKEYQKNRLNDSEMVLGSRKIQKTETSFQSYREGASGANGGKTGGGCGCN' A
#
# COMPACT_ATOMS: atom_id res chain seq x y z
N MET A 1 -26.04 -11.03 -17.64
CA MET A 1 -24.81 -11.38 -16.89
C MET A 1 -23.93 -10.17 -16.52
N GLN A 2 -23.97 -9.01 -17.20
CA GLN A 2 -23.23 -7.80 -16.74
C GLN A 2 -23.76 -7.18 -15.44
N ALA A 3 -25.09 -7.15 -15.24
CA ALA A 3 -25.70 -6.38 -14.14
C ALA A 3 -25.38 -6.95 -12.74
N THR A 4 -25.25 -8.28 -12.61
CA THR A 4 -24.93 -8.93 -11.34
C THR A 4 -23.51 -8.64 -10.86
N ALA A 5 -22.54 -8.54 -11.77
CA ALA A 5 -21.15 -8.21 -11.45
C ALA A 5 -20.98 -6.77 -10.94
N ALA A 6 -21.74 -5.82 -11.51
CA ALA A 6 -21.72 -4.43 -11.09
C ALA A 6 -22.27 -4.24 -9.66
N VAL A 7 -23.36 -4.95 -9.33
CA VAL A 7 -23.96 -4.89 -7.99
C VAL A 7 -23.03 -5.48 -6.93
N THR A 8 -22.36 -6.60 -7.22
CA THR A 8 -21.38 -7.19 -6.30
C THR A 8 -20.16 -6.28 -6.08
N ALA A 9 -19.69 -5.59 -7.12
CA ALA A 9 -18.57 -4.65 -7.00
C ALA A 9 -18.91 -3.42 -6.15
N ALA A 10 -20.13 -2.89 -6.29
CA ALA A 10 -20.59 -1.74 -5.51
C ALA A 10 -20.67 -2.03 -3.99
N LEU A 11 -21.04 -3.25 -3.61
CA LEU A 11 -21.11 -3.66 -2.20
C LEU A 11 -19.73 -3.73 -1.53
N VAL A 12 -18.67 -4.07 -2.27
CA VAL A 12 -17.30 -4.13 -1.74
C VAL A 12 -16.72 -2.73 -1.48
N LEU A 13 -17.10 -1.74 -2.29
CA LEU A 13 -16.63 -0.36 -2.10
C LEU A 13 -17.31 0.33 -0.89
N ALA A 14 -18.48 -0.14 -0.47
CA ALA A 14 -19.22 0.41 0.66
C ALA A 14 -18.61 0.10 2.04
N SER A 15 -17.60 -0.78 2.13
CA SER A 15 -16.96 -1.12 3.41
C SER A 15 -15.83 -0.18 3.83
N CYS A 16 -15.47 0.81 3.01
CA CYS A 16 -14.43 1.77 3.35
C CYS A 16 -14.94 2.78 4.40
N SER A 17 -14.22 2.96 5.51
CA SER A 17 -14.59 3.90 6.57
C SER A 17 -13.40 4.78 6.97
N SER A 18 -13.68 6.03 7.34
CA SER A 18 -12.65 6.95 7.81
C SER A 18 -12.27 6.62 9.25
N VAL A 19 -10.97 6.43 9.48
CA VAL A 19 -10.43 6.15 10.81
C VAL A 19 -10.03 7.45 11.50
N LYS A 20 -10.40 7.59 12.76
CA LYS A 20 -10.04 8.77 13.57
C LYS A 20 -8.53 8.79 13.84
N GLU A 21 -7.93 9.98 13.88
CA GLU A 21 -6.47 10.15 13.94
C GLU A 21 -5.79 9.35 15.08
N TYR A 22 -6.39 9.33 16.27
CA TYR A 22 -5.85 8.58 17.42
C TYR A 22 -5.90 7.06 17.26
N GLN A 23 -6.78 6.54 16.40
CA GLN A 23 -6.85 5.10 16.09
C GLN A 23 -5.79 4.70 15.07
N LYS A 24 -5.30 5.64 14.25
CA LYS A 24 -4.25 5.39 13.26
C LYS A 24 -2.95 4.91 13.90
N ASN A 25 -2.66 5.32 15.15
CA ASN A 25 -1.49 4.80 15.87
C ASN A 25 -1.52 3.27 16.08
N ARG A 26 -2.69 2.63 16.03
CA ARG A 26 -2.83 1.16 16.11
C ARG A 26 -2.75 0.47 14.74
N LEU A 27 -2.86 1.24 13.66
CA LEU A 27 -2.81 0.79 12.27
C LEU A 27 -1.45 1.08 11.63
N ASN A 28 -0.75 2.11 12.12
CA ASN A 28 0.54 2.55 11.62
C ASN A 28 1.61 1.48 11.89
N ASP A 29 1.98 0.73 10.86
CA ASP A 29 3.16 -0.12 10.85
C ASP A 29 4.42 0.74 10.70
N SER A 30 5.49 0.29 11.34
CA SER A 30 6.85 0.78 11.13
C SER A 30 7.30 0.77 9.67
N GLU A 31 6.75 -0.13 8.84
CA GLU A 31 6.97 -0.22 7.39
C GLU A 31 6.33 0.93 6.61
N MET A 32 5.27 1.55 7.13
CA MET A 32 4.51 2.59 6.43
C MET A 32 5.12 3.99 6.56
N VAL A 33 6.25 4.11 7.26
CA VAL A 33 7.02 5.35 7.33
C VAL A 33 7.59 5.66 5.95
N LEU A 34 7.30 6.86 5.43
CA LEU A 34 7.80 7.35 4.14
C LEU A 34 9.30 7.71 4.23
N GLY A 35 10.15 6.72 4.49
CA GLY A 35 11.59 6.88 4.64
C GLY A 35 12.33 5.56 4.47
N SER A 36 13.54 5.62 3.91
CA SER A 36 14.32 4.42 3.66
C SER A 36 14.96 3.86 4.93
N ARG A 37 14.69 2.60 5.24
CA ARG A 37 15.40 1.88 6.31
C ARG A 37 16.70 1.30 5.77
N LYS A 38 17.70 1.13 6.65
CA LYS A 38 19.02 0.61 6.25
C LYS A 38 18.94 -0.75 5.54
N ILE A 39 18.01 -1.62 5.96
CA ILE A 39 17.79 -2.96 5.40
C ILE A 39 16.93 -2.96 4.12
N GLN A 40 16.20 -1.88 3.85
CA GLN A 40 15.26 -1.82 2.73
C GLN A 40 15.97 -1.89 1.39
N LYS A 41 17.23 -1.43 1.30
CA LYS A 41 18.02 -1.55 0.07
C LYS A 41 18.28 -3.01 -0.33
N THR A 42 18.62 -3.86 0.63
CA THR A 42 18.81 -5.30 0.37
C THR A 42 17.47 -5.98 0.11
N GLU A 43 16.41 -5.52 0.77
CA GLU A 43 15.06 -6.05 0.60
C GLU A 43 14.52 -5.80 -0.80
N THR A 44 14.50 -4.53 -1.22
CA THR A 44 14.13 -4.13 -2.57
C THR A 44 15.02 -4.81 -3.61
N SER A 45 16.32 -5.00 -3.34
CA SER A 45 17.20 -5.69 -4.30
C SER A 45 16.76 -7.14 -4.54
N PHE A 46 16.34 -7.87 -3.51
CA PHE A 46 15.83 -9.24 -3.73
C PHE A 46 14.45 -9.25 -4.38
N GLN A 47 13.56 -8.33 -4.00
CA GLN A 47 12.20 -8.26 -4.55
C GLN A 47 12.23 -7.85 -6.02
N SER A 48 13.07 -6.87 -6.39
CA SER A 48 13.25 -6.48 -7.78
C SER A 48 13.92 -7.57 -8.60
N TYR A 49 14.91 -8.26 -8.05
CA TYR A 49 15.62 -9.31 -8.78
C TYR A 49 14.81 -10.61 -8.94
N ARG A 50 14.09 -11.05 -7.90
CA ARG A 50 13.35 -12.32 -7.91
C ARG A 50 11.89 -12.18 -8.31
N GLU A 51 11.23 -11.13 -7.82
CA GLU A 51 9.77 -10.94 -7.97
C GLU A 51 9.42 -9.85 -9.01
N GLY A 52 10.43 -9.21 -9.62
CA GLY A 52 10.21 -8.11 -10.56
C GLY A 52 9.54 -6.87 -9.93
N ALA A 53 9.63 -6.73 -8.60
CA ALA A 53 8.98 -5.64 -7.88
C ALA A 53 9.57 -4.27 -8.30
N SER A 54 8.70 -3.32 -8.65
CA SER A 54 9.04 -1.95 -9.01
C SER A 54 8.02 -0.96 -8.44
N GLY A 55 8.48 0.20 -7.95
CA GLY A 55 7.62 1.25 -7.34
C GLY A 55 7.61 1.23 -5.80
N ALA A 56 6.80 2.11 -5.19
CA ALA A 56 6.51 2.19 -3.73
C ALA A 56 7.69 2.42 -2.74
N ASN A 57 8.87 2.80 -3.22
CA ASN A 57 10.07 2.92 -2.38
C ASN A 57 10.23 4.29 -1.67
N GLY A 58 9.18 5.12 -1.63
CA GLY A 58 9.17 6.42 -0.95
C GLY A 58 10.10 7.51 -1.53
N GLY A 59 10.91 7.20 -2.55
CA GLY A 59 11.82 8.14 -3.23
C GLY A 59 11.22 8.77 -4.49
N LYS A 60 11.88 9.80 -5.04
CA LYS A 60 11.45 10.50 -6.28
C LYS A 60 11.27 9.57 -7.48
N THR A 61 12.03 8.48 -7.54
CA THR A 61 12.00 7.46 -8.60
C THR A 61 11.12 6.25 -8.27
N GLY A 62 10.58 6.17 -7.05
CA GLY A 62 9.78 5.03 -6.57
C GLY A 62 8.37 5.46 -6.13
N GLY A 63 7.71 6.27 -6.94
CA GLY A 63 6.35 6.75 -6.67
C GLY A 63 5.32 5.61 -6.76
N GLY A 64 4.98 5.02 -5.62
CA GLY A 64 3.71 4.31 -5.45
C GLY A 64 2.64 5.26 -4.94
N CYS A 65 1.36 4.87 -5.04
CA CYS A 65 0.30 5.53 -4.27
C CYS A 65 0.62 5.29 -2.78
N GLY A 66 1.25 6.27 -2.13
CA GLY A 66 1.54 6.18 -0.71
C GLY A 66 0.21 6.09 0.03
N CYS A 67 -0.09 4.95 0.64
CA CYS A 67 -1.33 4.72 1.38
C CYS A 67 -1.27 5.31 2.80
N ASN A 68 -0.63 6.48 2.98
CA ASN A 68 -0.81 7.22 4.23
C ASN A 68 -2.03 8.13 4.11
#